data_AF-A0A9X2XNX8-F1
#
_entry.id   AF-A0A9X2XNX8-F1
#
_cell.length_a   1.000
_cell.length_b   1.000
_cell.length_c   1.000
_cell.angle_alpha   90.00
_cell.angle_beta   90.00
_cell.angle_gamma   90.00
#
_symmetry.space_group_name_H-M   'P 1'
#
loop_
_entity.id
_entity.type
_entity.pdbx_description
1 polymer ?
#
loop_
_entity_poly.entity_id
_entity_poly.type
_entity_poly.pdbx_seq_one_letter_code
_entity_poly.pdbx_strand_id
1 'polypeptide(L)'
;MTLSGNDDVMLVENDDDCLRLLKKNDSAAWQYLIRIYFPVLCRFAQKILKTDVDAEDIVSDVFVKVWQKSADFADFQQVKKYLFVATRNSCLNQLRSRQREKTRHKEFTSAYEQQDDPFYKEIMYAELLAEIRREIDGLPRKMREIFILAYFKKMTNEEIANHLQLSNQTVRNQKATALAMLRKKLNHKTLYSILLLSWGLQDLF
;
A
#
# COMPACT_ATOMS: atom_id res chain seq x y z
N MET A 1 8.12 -30.84 -11.78
CA MET A 1 6.95 -30.33 -12.53
C MET A 1 7.05 -28.81 -12.51
N THR A 2 7.54 -28.24 -13.60
CA THR A 2 7.96 -26.84 -13.73
C THR A 2 6.73 -25.94 -13.84
N LEU A 3 6.40 -25.20 -12.77
CA LEU A 3 5.56 -24.01 -12.87
C LEU A 3 6.40 -22.88 -13.47
N SER A 4 6.64 -23.00 -14.79
CA SER A 4 6.88 -21.86 -15.65
C SER A 4 5.51 -21.21 -15.90
N GLY A 5 4.97 -20.59 -14.85
CA GLY A 5 3.80 -19.73 -14.93
C GLY A 5 4.27 -18.40 -15.49
N ASN A 6 3.88 -18.13 -16.73
CA ASN A 6 4.04 -16.87 -17.40
C ASN A 6 3.20 -15.81 -16.67
N ASP A 7 3.70 -15.25 -15.57
CA ASP A 7 3.16 -14.03 -14.97
C ASP A 7 3.61 -12.85 -15.84
N ASP A 8 3.04 -12.77 -17.04
CA ASP A 8 2.86 -11.51 -17.75
C ASP A 8 1.96 -10.66 -16.87
N VAL A 9 2.57 -10.03 -15.86
CA VAL A 9 2.00 -8.90 -15.15
C VAL A 9 1.78 -7.87 -16.24
N MET A 10 0.54 -7.80 -16.76
CA MET A 10 0.07 -6.66 -17.51
C MET A 10 0.42 -5.45 -16.68
N LEU A 11 1.47 -4.75 -17.11
CA LEU A 11 1.79 -3.43 -16.62
C LEU A 11 0.54 -2.63 -16.97
N VAL A 12 -0.28 -2.36 -15.97
CA VAL A 12 -1.35 -1.40 -16.12
C VAL A 12 -0.63 -0.08 -16.41
N GLU A 13 -0.49 0.24 -17.70
CA GLU A 13 0.43 1.28 -18.18
C GLU A 13 0.00 2.67 -17.70
N ASN A 14 -1.30 2.83 -17.37
CA ASN A 14 -1.87 4.03 -16.79
C ASN A 14 -3.10 3.74 -15.91
N ASP A 15 -3.49 4.72 -15.10
CA ASP A 15 -4.63 4.66 -14.17
C ASP A 15 -5.99 4.41 -14.88
N ASP A 16 -6.17 4.86 -16.13
CA ASP A 16 -7.44 4.75 -16.88
C ASP A 16 -7.68 3.34 -17.44
N ASP A 17 -6.63 2.68 -17.91
CA ASP A 17 -6.66 1.27 -18.30
C ASP A 17 -6.98 0.36 -17.11
N CYS A 18 -6.48 0.72 -15.92
CA CYS A 18 -6.83 0.05 -14.67
C CYS A 18 -8.33 0.07 -14.45
N LEU A 19 -8.94 1.26 -14.50
CA LEU A 19 -10.37 1.42 -14.25
C LEU A 19 -11.22 0.66 -15.28
N ARG A 20 -10.86 0.76 -16.56
CA ARG A 20 -11.57 0.05 -17.63
C ARG A 20 -11.58 -1.46 -17.40
N LEU A 21 -10.47 -2.02 -16.96
CA LEU A 21 -10.35 -3.44 -16.64
C LEU A 21 -11.09 -3.81 -15.34
N LEU A 22 -11.04 -2.97 -14.32
CA LEU A 22 -11.83 -3.15 -13.08
C LEU A 22 -13.33 -3.22 -13.37
N LYS A 23 -13.85 -2.34 -14.25
CA LYS A 23 -15.27 -2.34 -14.67
C LYS A 23 -15.69 -3.61 -15.40
N LYS A 24 -14.74 -4.26 -16.08
CA LYS A 24 -14.96 -5.56 -16.76
C LYS A 24 -14.75 -6.75 -15.83
N ASN A 25 -14.50 -6.48 -14.55
CA ASN A 25 -14.24 -7.49 -13.55
C ASN A 25 -13.01 -8.37 -13.84
N ASP A 26 -12.00 -7.77 -14.48
CA ASP A 26 -10.76 -8.45 -14.83
C ASP A 26 -9.92 -8.78 -13.58
N SER A 27 -9.55 -10.05 -13.44
CA SER A 27 -8.84 -10.53 -12.26
C SER A 27 -7.45 -9.91 -12.10
N ALA A 28 -6.76 -9.58 -13.19
CA ALA A 28 -5.42 -9.00 -13.12
C ALA A 28 -5.46 -7.56 -12.61
N ALA A 29 -6.46 -6.77 -13.04
CA ALA A 29 -6.66 -5.41 -12.53
C ALA A 29 -6.98 -5.39 -11.03
N TRP A 30 -7.80 -6.33 -10.57
CA TRP A 30 -8.10 -6.48 -9.13
C TRP A 30 -6.89 -6.93 -8.32
N GLN A 31 -6.13 -7.90 -8.81
CA GLN A 31 -4.89 -8.31 -8.17
C GLN A 31 -3.89 -7.16 -8.05
N TYR A 32 -3.76 -6.34 -9.10
CA TYR A 32 -2.94 -5.14 -9.08
C TYR A 32 -3.42 -4.15 -8.02
N LEU A 33 -4.71 -3.81 -8.01
CA LEU A 33 -5.28 -2.87 -7.04
C LEU A 33 -5.07 -3.34 -5.59
N ILE A 34 -5.38 -4.61 -5.30
CA ILE A 34 -5.19 -5.20 -3.98
C ILE A 34 -3.72 -5.21 -3.61
N ARG A 35 -2.84 -5.66 -4.50
CA ARG A 35 -1.40 -5.71 -4.26
C ARG A 35 -0.85 -4.35 -3.86
N ILE A 36 -1.24 -3.28 -4.54
CA ILE A 36 -0.75 -1.93 -4.26
C ILE A 36 -1.38 -1.33 -3.00
N TYR A 37 -2.72 -1.35 -2.90
CA TYR A 37 -3.43 -0.56 -1.89
C TYR A 37 -3.72 -1.31 -0.60
N PHE A 38 -3.82 -2.65 -0.59
CA PHE A 38 -4.21 -3.39 0.61
C PHE A 38 -3.23 -3.17 1.78
N PRO A 39 -1.90 -3.36 1.64
CA PRO A 39 -0.99 -3.19 2.78
C PRO A 39 -0.91 -1.75 3.27
N VAL A 40 -1.08 -0.80 2.35
CA VAL A 40 -1.11 0.65 2.64
C VAL A 40 -2.35 1.01 3.45
N LEU A 41 -3.52 0.50 3.06
CA LEU A 41 -4.79 0.74 3.74
C LEU A 41 -4.84 0.03 5.10
N CYS A 42 -4.25 -1.17 5.24
CA CYS A 42 -4.18 -1.85 6.52
C CYS A 42 -3.37 -1.02 7.53
N ARG A 43 -2.22 -0.49 7.14
CA ARG A 43 -1.43 0.39 8.01
C ARG A 43 -2.12 1.71 8.33
N PHE A 44 -2.79 2.28 7.32
CA PHE A 44 -3.65 3.44 7.55
C PHE A 44 -4.72 3.13 8.60
N ALA A 45 -5.44 2.01 8.47
CA ALA A 45 -6.48 1.55 9.39
C ALA A 45 -5.93 1.23 10.80
N GLN A 46 -4.80 0.54 10.90
CA GLN A 46 -4.09 0.23 12.14
C GLN A 46 -3.77 1.50 12.92
N LYS A 47 -3.33 2.56 12.24
CA LYS A 47 -3.05 3.85 12.90
C LYS A 47 -4.30 4.50 13.49
N ILE A 48 -5.48 4.27 12.89
CA ILE A 48 -6.77 4.73 13.43
C ILE A 48 -7.22 3.86 14.60
N LEU A 49 -7.19 2.53 14.42
CA LEU A 49 -7.76 1.55 15.34
C LEU A 49 -6.86 1.23 16.54
N LYS A 50 -5.54 1.45 16.38
CA LYS A 50 -4.47 1.02 17.28
C LYS A 50 -4.46 -0.50 17.53
N THR A 51 -4.97 -1.29 16.59
CA THR A 51 -5.07 -2.76 16.65
C THR A 51 -4.97 -3.37 15.25
N ASP A 52 -4.27 -4.49 15.09
CA ASP A 52 -4.03 -5.11 13.77
C ASP A 52 -5.20 -5.96 13.27
N VAL A 53 -5.82 -6.78 14.15
CA VAL A 53 -6.84 -7.77 13.75
C VAL A 53 -8.01 -7.14 13.00
N ASP A 54 -8.52 -6.01 13.49
CA ASP A 54 -9.67 -5.35 12.85
C ASP A 54 -9.32 -4.55 11.58
N ALA A 55 -8.03 -4.30 11.33
CA ALA A 55 -7.62 -3.48 10.20
C ALA A 55 -7.77 -4.23 8.87
N GLU A 56 -7.32 -5.49 8.81
CA GLU A 56 -7.41 -6.32 7.61
C GLU A 56 -8.86 -6.62 7.22
N ASP A 57 -9.71 -6.93 8.20
CA ASP A 57 -11.14 -7.18 7.98
C ASP A 57 -11.83 -5.93 7.42
N ILE A 58 -11.58 -4.76 8.01
CA ILE A 58 -12.13 -3.49 7.53
C ILE A 58 -11.70 -3.20 6.10
N VAL A 59 -10.41 -3.40 5.78
CA VAL A 59 -9.89 -3.12 4.44
C VAL A 59 -10.47 -4.10 3.44
N SER A 60 -10.59 -5.38 3.79
CA SER A 60 -11.23 -6.41 2.95
C SER A 60 -12.67 -6.03 2.61
N ASP A 61 -13.47 -5.63 3.59
CA ASP A 61 -14.83 -5.15 3.39
C ASP A 61 -14.89 -3.91 2.48
N VAL A 62 -13.90 -3.03 2.56
CA VAL A 62 -13.80 -1.86 1.69
C VAL A 62 -13.53 -2.27 0.25
N PHE A 63 -12.64 -3.24 0.00
CA PHE A 63 -12.42 -3.78 -1.34
C PHE A 63 -13.68 -4.41 -1.92
N VAL A 64 -14.47 -5.14 -1.11
CA VAL A 64 -15.78 -5.67 -1.54
C VAL A 64 -16.73 -4.54 -1.95
N LYS A 65 -16.78 -3.44 -1.18
CA LYS A 65 -17.60 -2.27 -1.54
C LYS A 65 -17.13 -1.59 -2.82
N VAL A 66 -15.81 -1.53 -3.05
CA VAL A 66 -15.24 -1.00 -4.31
C VAL A 66 -15.59 -1.91 -5.47
N TRP A 67 -15.58 -3.23 -5.27
CA TRP A 67 -15.98 -4.20 -6.28
C TRP A 67 -17.43 -4.00 -6.72
N GLN A 68 -18.34 -3.90 -5.75
CA GLN A 68 -19.77 -3.69 -6.00
C GLN A 68 -20.06 -2.36 -6.73
N LYS A 69 -19.23 -1.34 -6.54
CA LYS A 69 -19.38 0.01 -7.13
C LYS A 69 -18.44 0.28 -8.30
N SER A 70 -17.70 -0.73 -8.75
CA SER A 70 -16.61 -0.55 -9.73
C SER A 70 -17.09 0.11 -11.03
N ALA A 71 -18.32 -0.20 -11.46
CA ALA A 71 -18.96 0.39 -12.63
C ALA A 71 -19.21 1.91 -12.51
N ASP A 72 -19.44 2.40 -11.29
CA ASP A 72 -19.92 3.76 -11.00
C ASP A 72 -18.81 4.82 -10.99
N PHE A 73 -17.55 4.40 -10.82
CA PHE A 73 -16.43 5.35 -10.78
C PHE A 73 -16.15 5.95 -12.16
N ALA A 74 -16.04 7.27 -12.25
CA ALA A 74 -15.75 7.93 -13.54
C ALA A 74 -14.26 7.86 -13.91
N ASP A 75 -13.38 7.86 -12.90
CA ASP A 75 -11.93 7.83 -13.05
C ASP A 75 -11.26 7.06 -11.89
N PHE A 76 -9.98 6.74 -12.04
CA PHE A 76 -9.23 5.99 -11.02
C PHE A 76 -8.91 6.81 -9.76
N GLN A 77 -8.90 8.15 -9.85
CA GLN A 77 -8.74 9.01 -8.68
C GLN A 77 -9.92 8.87 -7.73
N GLN A 78 -11.13 8.70 -8.26
CA GLN A 78 -12.32 8.41 -7.45
C GLN A 78 -12.23 7.05 -6.76
N VAL A 79 -11.65 6.03 -7.42
CA VAL A 79 -11.38 4.73 -6.79
C VAL A 79 -10.43 4.91 -5.60
N LYS A 80 -9.29 5.59 -5.81
CA LYS A 80 -8.30 5.87 -4.75
C LYS A 80 -8.92 6.64 -3.58
N LYS A 81 -9.62 7.74 -3.87
CA LYS A 81 -10.31 8.55 -2.87
C LYS A 81 -11.33 7.71 -2.10
N TYR A 82 -12.10 6.87 -2.80
CA TYR A 82 -13.08 6.01 -2.16
C TYR A 82 -12.42 5.00 -1.22
N LEU A 83 -11.34 4.34 -1.64
CA LEU A 83 -10.59 3.39 -0.80
C LEU A 83 -10.20 4.04 0.54
N PHE A 84 -9.59 5.22 0.52
CA PHE A 84 -9.17 5.90 1.75
C PHE A 84 -10.34 6.39 2.61
N VAL A 85 -11.35 7.02 1.99
CA VAL A 85 -12.51 7.55 2.71
C VAL A 85 -13.34 6.42 3.31
N ALA A 86 -13.56 5.32 2.58
CA ALA A 86 -14.32 4.18 3.05
C ALA A 86 -13.59 3.45 4.18
N THR A 87 -12.27 3.24 4.08
CA THR A 87 -11.46 2.66 5.17
C THR A 87 -11.53 3.52 6.43
N ARG A 88 -11.32 4.83 6.30
CA ARG A 88 -11.45 5.76 7.44
C ARG A 88 -12.82 5.66 8.09
N ASN A 89 -13.89 5.74 7.29
CA ASN A 89 -15.25 5.73 7.81
C ASN A 89 -15.59 4.40 8.51
N SER A 90 -15.14 3.27 7.94
CA SER A 90 -15.28 1.95 8.57
C SER A 90 -14.53 1.89 9.90
N CYS A 91 -13.28 2.37 9.98
CA CYS A 91 -12.52 2.42 11.24
C CYS A 91 -13.23 3.28 12.30
N LEU A 92 -13.71 4.48 11.92
CA LEU A 92 -14.43 5.36 12.84
C LEU A 92 -15.74 4.73 13.33
N ASN A 93 -16.46 4.02 12.45
CA ASN A 93 -17.67 3.30 12.82
C ASN A 93 -17.37 2.15 13.80
N GLN A 94 -16.28 1.41 13.60
CA GLN A 94 -15.81 0.36 14.50
C GLN A 94 -15.47 0.94 15.88
N LEU A 95 -14.70 2.04 15.94
CA LEU A 95 -14.37 2.72 17.20
C LEU A 95 -15.62 3.20 17.93
N ARG A 96 -16.58 3.81 17.22
CA ARG A 96 -17.88 4.22 17.81
C ARG A 96 -18.68 3.02 18.32
N SER A 97 -18.64 1.89 17.62
CA SER A 97 -19.32 0.66 18.05
C SER A 97 -18.71 0.11 19.34
N ARG A 98 -17.38 0.02 19.41
CA ARG A 98 -16.65 -0.38 20.62
C ARG A 98 -16.90 0.57 21.78
N GLN A 99 -16.95 1.88 21.52
CA GLN A 99 -17.27 2.85 22.55
C GLN A 99 -18.69 2.65 23.07
N ARG A 100 -19.69 2.51 22.20
CA ARG A 100 -21.07 2.20 22.62
C ARG A 100 -21.16 0.90 23.41
N GLU A 101 -20.43 -0.14 23.02
CA GLU A 101 -20.40 -1.40 23.74
C GLU A 101 -19.77 -1.27 25.14
N LYS A 102 -18.67 -0.52 25.24
CA LYS A 102 -18.04 -0.16 26.52
C LYS A 102 -18.97 0.71 27.39
N THR A 103 -19.69 1.66 26.80
CA THR A 103 -20.67 2.52 27.50
C THR A 103 -21.92 1.75 27.91
N ARG A 104 -22.36 0.74 27.16
CA ARG A 104 -23.40 -0.19 27.62
C ARG A 104 -22.97 -1.00 28.85
N HIS A 105 -21.66 -1.17 29.07
CA HIS A 105 -21.08 -1.86 30.23
C HIS A 105 -20.65 -0.92 31.38
N LYS A 106 -20.62 0.40 31.18
CA LYS A 106 -20.27 1.41 32.21
C LYS A 106 -21.01 2.72 31.95
N GLU A 107 -21.82 3.18 32.90
CA GLU A 107 -22.56 4.45 32.82
C GLU A 107 -21.62 5.67 32.66
N PHE A 108 -21.88 6.49 31.62
CA PHE A 108 -21.36 7.85 31.30
C PHE A 108 -19.83 7.97 31.00
N THR A 109 -19.28 8.76 30.06
CA THR A 109 -19.71 9.88 29.19
C THR A 109 -18.74 10.06 27.99
N SER A 110 -19.20 10.83 27.00
CA SER A 110 -18.46 11.78 26.13
C SER A 110 -18.27 11.50 24.63
N ALA A 111 -18.57 12.56 23.88
CA ALA A 111 -18.68 12.67 22.45
C ALA A 111 -17.30 12.78 21.77
N TYR A 112 -17.17 12.15 20.60
CA TYR A 112 -16.13 12.49 19.65
C TYR A 112 -16.69 13.50 18.66
N GLU A 113 -16.36 14.77 18.87
CA GLU A 113 -16.64 15.88 17.96
C GLU A 113 -15.92 15.68 16.62
N GLN A 114 -16.59 16.07 15.54
CA GLN A 114 -16.00 16.32 14.24
C GLN A 114 -15.04 17.51 14.36
N GLN A 115 -13.74 17.26 14.33
CA GLN A 115 -12.74 18.29 14.02
C GLN A 115 -12.29 18.15 12.56
N ASP A 116 -12.17 19.30 11.88
CA ASP A 116 -11.50 19.48 10.60
C ASP A 116 -10.04 18.99 10.62
N ASP A 117 -9.46 18.78 9.44
CA ASP A 117 -8.81 17.59 8.90
C ASP A 117 -7.37 17.19 9.37
N PRO A 118 -7.19 16.47 10.50
CA PRO A 118 -5.92 15.79 10.82
C PRO A 118 -5.65 14.56 9.95
N PHE A 119 -6.64 14.10 9.17
CA PHE A 119 -6.55 12.88 8.39
C PHE A 119 -6.06 13.11 6.97
N TYR A 120 -6.11 14.33 6.44
CA TYR A 120 -5.57 14.70 5.14
C TYR A 120 -4.12 14.27 5.02
N LYS A 121 -3.33 14.57 6.06
CA LYS A 121 -1.90 14.23 6.10
C LYS A 121 -1.68 12.72 6.07
N GLU A 122 -2.53 11.95 6.74
CA GLU A 122 -2.46 10.49 6.75
C GLU A 122 -2.89 9.88 5.41
N ILE A 123 -3.92 10.42 4.77
CA ILE A 123 -4.36 10.01 3.43
C ILE A 123 -3.26 10.33 2.42
N MET A 124 -2.72 11.55 2.42
CA MET A 124 -1.60 11.96 1.56
C MET A 124 -0.38 11.07 1.77
N TYR A 125 -0.05 10.75 3.03
CA TYR A 125 1.06 9.86 3.35
C TYR A 125 0.81 8.44 2.83
N ALA A 126 -0.40 7.92 2.97
CA ALA A 126 -0.74 6.59 2.47
C ALA A 126 -0.79 6.54 0.94
N GLU A 127 -1.30 7.58 0.26
CA GLU A 127 -1.23 7.72 -1.20
C GLU A 127 0.23 7.73 -1.69
N LEU A 128 1.11 8.45 -1.00
CA LEU A 128 2.54 8.46 -1.28
C LEU A 128 3.16 7.06 -1.16
N LEU A 129 2.79 6.31 -0.11
CA LEU A 129 3.26 4.94 0.07
C LEU A 129 2.76 4.00 -1.05
N ALA A 130 1.51 4.18 -1.51
CA ALA A 130 0.98 3.42 -2.64
C ALA A 130 1.71 3.74 -3.96
N GLU A 131 2.07 5.01 -4.19
CA GLU A 131 2.88 5.43 -5.33
C GLU A 131 4.29 4.80 -5.26
N ILE A 132 4.96 4.88 -4.11
CA ILE A 132 6.27 4.24 -3.91
C ILE A 132 6.19 2.72 -4.16
N ARG A 133 5.16 2.06 -3.62
CA ARG A 133 4.94 0.61 -3.80
C ARG A 133 4.78 0.26 -5.27
N ARG A 134 4.00 1.04 -6.01
CA ARG A 134 3.79 0.89 -7.47
C ARG A 134 5.12 0.93 -8.21
N GLU A 135 5.97 1.91 -7.90
CA GLU A 135 7.25 2.04 -8.58
C GLU A 135 8.26 0.95 -8.23
N ILE A 136 8.26 0.48 -6.97
CA ILE A 136 9.06 -0.68 -6.56
C ILE A 136 8.58 -1.94 -7.29
N ASP A 137 7.27 -2.15 -7.40
CA ASP A 137 6.70 -3.31 -8.07
C ASP A 137 6.97 -3.29 -9.59
N GLY A 138 7.11 -2.11 -10.19
CA GLY A 138 7.55 -1.93 -11.57
C GLY A 138 9.03 -2.17 -11.84
N LEU A 139 9.87 -2.41 -10.81
CA LEU A 139 11.28 -2.76 -11.01
C LEU A 139 11.44 -4.19 -11.59
N PRO A 140 12.50 -4.45 -12.38
CA PRO A 140 12.84 -5.81 -12.81
C PRO A 140 12.98 -6.75 -11.62
N ARG A 141 12.48 -8.00 -11.74
CA ARG A 141 12.33 -8.95 -10.61
C ARG A 141 13.55 -9.04 -9.69
N LYS A 142 14.74 -9.35 -10.24
CA LYS A 142 15.99 -9.46 -9.46
C LYS A 142 16.38 -8.14 -8.79
N MET A 143 16.13 -7.02 -9.44
CA MET A 143 16.43 -5.69 -8.92
C MET A 143 15.49 -5.32 -7.78
N ARG A 144 14.19 -5.63 -7.91
CA ARG A 144 13.17 -5.48 -6.87
C ARG A 144 13.51 -6.31 -5.64
N GLU A 145 13.88 -7.57 -5.82
CA GLU A 145 14.28 -8.48 -4.75
C GLU A 145 15.49 -7.93 -3.97
N ILE A 146 16.56 -7.53 -4.68
CA ILE A 146 17.74 -6.90 -4.06
C ILE A 146 17.36 -5.62 -3.30
N PHE A 147 16.47 -4.79 -3.88
CA PHE A 147 15.99 -3.57 -3.23
C PHE A 147 15.23 -3.90 -1.93
N ILE A 148 14.35 -4.90 -1.96
CA ILE A 148 13.56 -5.31 -0.79
C ILE A 148 14.48 -5.78 0.35
N LEU A 149 15.43 -6.67 0.04
CA LEU A 149 16.38 -7.20 1.03
C LEU A 149 17.25 -6.09 1.64
N ALA A 150 17.72 -5.15 0.82
CA ALA A 150 18.57 -4.06 1.26
C ALA A 150 17.85 -3.04 2.14
N TYR A 151 16.66 -2.58 1.73
CA TYR A 151 16.02 -1.42 2.34
C TYR A 151 14.98 -1.79 3.39
N PHE A 152 14.29 -2.93 3.23
CA PHE A 152 13.26 -3.38 4.17
C PHE A 152 13.78 -4.44 5.13
N LYS A 153 14.57 -5.41 4.64
CA LYS A 153 15.18 -6.43 5.50
C LYS A 153 16.56 -6.03 6.05
N LYS A 154 17.06 -4.82 5.71
CA LYS A 154 18.31 -4.23 6.21
C LYS A 154 19.56 -5.07 5.99
N MET A 155 19.53 -5.99 5.04
CA MET A 155 20.67 -6.85 4.74
C MET A 155 21.80 -6.03 4.10
N THR A 156 23.03 -6.35 4.50
CA THR A 156 24.25 -5.81 3.90
C THR A 156 24.41 -6.32 2.48
N ASN A 157 25.22 -5.64 1.67
CA ASN A 157 25.47 -6.09 0.30
C ASN A 157 26.12 -7.48 0.25
N GLU A 158 26.89 -7.84 1.30
CA GLU A 158 27.52 -9.15 1.41
C GLU A 158 26.50 -10.24 1.75
N GLU A 159 25.61 -9.99 2.72
CA GLU A 159 24.52 -10.91 3.04
C GLU A 159 23.60 -11.16 1.83
N ILE A 160 23.26 -10.10 1.08
CA ILE A 160 22.45 -10.22 -0.13
C ILE A 160 23.20 -10.98 -1.22
N ALA A 161 24.50 -10.70 -1.40
CA ALA A 161 25.34 -11.38 -2.37
C ALA A 161 25.39 -12.89 -2.08
N ASN A 162 25.60 -13.27 -0.83
CA ASN A 162 25.61 -14.66 -0.40
C ASN A 162 24.22 -15.31 -0.54
N HIS A 163 23.16 -14.60 -0.13
CA HIS A 163 21.78 -15.09 -0.20
C HIS A 163 21.31 -15.36 -1.63
N LEU A 164 21.66 -14.49 -2.57
CA LEU A 164 21.24 -14.58 -3.98
C LEU A 164 22.29 -15.22 -4.90
N GLN A 165 23.43 -15.67 -4.35
CA GLN A 165 24.58 -16.19 -5.10
C GLN A 165 25.06 -15.22 -6.20
N LEU A 166 25.22 -13.96 -5.83
CA LEU A 166 25.71 -12.87 -6.70
C LEU A 166 27.03 -12.31 -6.17
N SER A 167 27.74 -11.53 -7.00
CA SER A 167 28.89 -10.77 -6.49
C SER A 167 28.42 -9.52 -5.71
N ASN A 168 29.18 -9.10 -4.70
CA ASN A 168 28.92 -7.86 -3.95
C ASN A 168 28.84 -6.64 -4.90
N GLN A 169 29.66 -6.63 -5.97
CA GLN A 169 29.63 -5.59 -6.99
C GLN A 169 28.32 -5.60 -7.79
N THR A 170 27.80 -6.78 -8.14
CA THR A 170 26.50 -6.92 -8.80
C THR A 170 25.39 -6.36 -7.93
N VAL A 171 25.39 -6.66 -6.62
CA VAL A 171 24.40 -6.12 -5.67
C VAL A 171 24.48 -4.60 -5.60
N ARG A 172 25.68 -4.02 -5.50
CA ARG A 172 25.89 -2.55 -5.52
C ARG A 172 25.33 -1.91 -6.79
N ASN A 173 25.66 -2.48 -7.95
CA ASN A 173 25.20 -1.97 -9.25
C ASN A 173 23.68 -2.02 -9.34
N GLN A 174 23.06 -3.15 -8.98
CA GLN A 174 21.60 -3.32 -9.01
C GLN A 174 20.89 -2.35 -8.07
N LYS A 175 21.41 -2.12 -6.85
CA LYS A 175 20.87 -1.12 -5.92
C LYS A 175 20.95 0.30 -6.48
N ALA A 176 22.09 0.66 -7.09
CA ALA A 176 22.28 1.98 -7.69
C ALA A 176 21.33 2.19 -8.87
N THR A 177 21.17 1.19 -9.74
CA THR A 177 20.22 1.24 -10.87
C THR A 177 18.78 1.32 -10.38
N ALA A 178 18.38 0.53 -9.37
CA ALA A 178 17.05 0.59 -8.77
C ALA A 178 16.72 2.00 -8.27
N LEU A 179 17.62 2.59 -7.49
CA LEU A 179 17.47 3.97 -7.00
C LEU A 179 17.38 4.97 -8.15
N ALA A 180 18.19 4.83 -9.20
CA ALA A 180 18.13 5.73 -10.35
C ALA A 180 16.79 5.63 -11.11
N MET A 181 16.25 4.42 -11.25
CA MET A 181 14.93 4.21 -11.88
C MET A 181 13.81 4.80 -11.03
N LEU A 182 13.80 4.52 -9.72
CA LEU A 182 12.82 5.10 -8.79
C LEU A 182 12.91 6.62 -8.77
N ARG A 183 14.13 7.19 -8.83
CA ARG A 183 14.34 8.65 -8.90
C ARG A 183 13.77 9.32 -10.14
N LYS A 184 13.75 8.63 -11.27
CA LYS A 184 13.18 9.18 -12.51
C LYS A 184 11.66 9.19 -12.50
N LYS A 185 11.05 8.23 -11.79
CA LYS A 185 9.60 8.04 -11.77
C LYS A 185 8.92 8.73 -10.59
N LEU A 186 9.65 8.92 -9.48
CA LEU A 186 9.17 9.59 -8.28
C LEU A 186 9.73 11.01 -8.18
N ASN A 187 8.87 11.98 -7.83
CA ASN A 187 9.27 13.37 -7.66
C ASN A 187 10.32 13.55 -6.53
N HIS A 188 11.15 14.61 -6.61
CA HIS A 188 12.22 14.89 -5.64
C HIS A 188 11.76 14.90 -4.16
N LYS A 189 10.54 15.35 -3.85
CA LYS A 189 9.97 15.32 -2.49
C LYS A 189 9.73 13.88 -1.97
N THR A 190 9.30 12.98 -2.85
CA THR A 190 9.07 11.56 -2.55
C THR A 190 10.38 10.82 -2.27
N LEU A 191 11.48 11.24 -2.88
CA LEU A 191 12.81 10.67 -2.64
C LEU A 191 13.39 11.01 -1.27
N TYR A 192 13.17 12.23 -0.78
CA TYR A 192 13.53 12.59 0.60
C TYR A 192 12.74 11.76 1.61
N SER A 193 11.45 11.50 1.31
CA SER A 193 10.67 10.59 2.15
C SER A 193 11.22 9.16 2.14
N ILE A 194 11.64 8.58 1.00
CA ILE A 194 12.25 7.22 0.98
C ILE A 194 13.52 7.14 1.84
N LEU A 195 14.37 8.17 1.81
CA LEU A 195 15.59 8.23 2.63
C LEU A 195 15.28 8.35 4.13
N LEU A 196 14.25 9.13 4.49
CA LEU A 196 13.77 9.27 5.87
C LEU A 196 13.00 8.02 6.36
N LEU A 197 12.28 7.38 5.45
CA LEU A 197 11.47 6.19 5.69
C LEU A 197 12.29 4.90 5.82
N SER A 198 13.54 4.89 5.35
CA SER A 198 14.54 3.87 5.74
C SER A 198 14.64 3.72 7.26
N TRP A 199 14.30 4.75 8.05
CA TRP A 199 14.24 4.65 9.51
C TRP A 199 12.87 4.21 10.07
N GLY A 200 11.79 4.15 9.28
CA GLY A 200 10.41 3.91 9.77
C GLY A 200 9.56 2.91 8.98
N LEU A 201 10.11 2.16 8.02
CA LEU A 201 9.38 1.23 7.13
C LEU A 201 9.32 -0.23 7.60
N GLN A 202 9.54 -0.52 8.88
CA GLN A 202 9.59 -1.90 9.41
C GLN A 202 8.38 -2.77 9.03
N ASP A 203 7.17 -2.21 8.89
CA ASP A 203 5.95 -3.04 8.79
C ASP A 203 5.36 -3.20 7.36
N LEU A 204 6.03 -2.79 6.28
CA LEU A 204 5.40 -2.68 4.93
C LEU A 204 5.73 -3.87 4.01
N PHE A 205 6.59 -4.81 4.44
CA PHE A 205 7.08 -5.99 3.72
C PHE A 205 7.51 -7.10 4.68
#